data_AF-A0A3D9SLC4-F1
#
_entry.id   AF-A0A3D9SLC4-F1
#
_cell.length_a   1.000
_cell.length_b   1.000
_cell.length_c   1.000
_cell.angle_alpha   90.00
_cell.angle_beta   90.00
_cell.angle_gamma   90.00
#
_symmetry.space_group_name_H-M   'P 1'
#
loop_
_entity.id
_entity.type
_entity.pdbx_description
1 polymer ?
#
loop_
_entity_poly.entity_id
_entity_poly.type
_entity_poly.pdbx_seq_one_letter_code
_entity_poly.pdbx_strand_id
1 'polypeptide(L)'
;MKTPEPPFPADPWCWNPNILNKGWRWYRDLACSYETRRVKVIRIVQGRVEVHGWADVKVEDWSRAWSADPSWYQAQTIQAFRYWGNVGGLTVSGSAFVCRGRNCAVAGGSYPRQRVGQHTTTLGHFRFKPIALKRGTKAHAKTSIEYVFHKPGYMSSDPVYARPPEVRCDHMLPGNSRPGCVFHKAMPIMLYSLKGPYAELAKHIRAAQISGLPGAYGRGKALKRLVNPELQKKNRNRACPSRPTRPAGLSCDEYPMASTHQGAFTVDPKARPGVLRRSHRWCRMPKVPYKTGPKGFSVCLINEKHNSNGGGALDDFYVEERVLGNDLFRIWIR
;
A
#
# COMPACT_ATOMS: atom_id res chain seq x y z
N MET A 1 -6.34 15.59 -20.89
CA MET A 1 -5.94 14.89 -19.64
C MET A 1 -6.33 15.79 -18.47
N LYS A 2 -7.25 15.36 -17.61
CA LYS A 2 -7.67 16.17 -16.44
C LYS A 2 -6.49 16.30 -15.47
N THR A 3 -6.12 17.53 -15.16
CA THR A 3 -5.37 17.88 -13.96
C THR A 3 -6.06 17.27 -12.74
N PRO A 4 -5.36 16.61 -11.81
CA PRO A 4 -5.99 16.23 -10.55
C PRO A 4 -6.30 17.53 -9.79
N GLU A 5 -7.58 17.80 -9.59
CA GLU A 5 -8.06 18.85 -8.69
C GLU A 5 -7.56 18.57 -7.26
N PRO A 6 -6.94 19.55 -6.58
CA PRO A 6 -6.84 19.53 -5.13
C PRO A 6 -7.85 20.50 -4.48
N PRO A 7 -8.24 20.26 -3.22
CA PRO A 7 -7.81 19.17 -2.35
C PRO A 7 -8.88 18.09 -2.27
N PHE A 8 -8.44 16.83 -2.33
CA PHE A 8 -9.22 15.70 -1.86
C PHE A 8 -9.80 16.07 -0.48
N PRO A 9 -11.12 15.89 -0.24
CA PRO A 9 -11.66 16.09 1.09
C PRO A 9 -10.82 15.25 2.05
N ALA A 10 -10.39 15.84 3.16
CA ALA A 10 -9.61 15.18 4.19
C ALA A 10 -10.26 13.83 4.47
N ASP A 11 -9.67 12.77 3.94
CA ASP A 11 -10.29 11.46 4.03
C ASP A 11 -10.29 11.08 5.53
N PRO A 12 -11.45 10.74 6.14
CA PRO A 12 -11.55 10.56 7.59
C PRO A 12 -10.54 9.58 8.19
N TRP A 13 -9.96 8.66 7.40
CA TRP A 13 -8.90 7.77 7.89
C TRP A 13 -7.57 8.49 8.17
N CYS A 14 -7.30 9.60 7.49
CA CYS A 14 -6.15 10.46 7.74
C CYS A 14 -6.40 11.38 8.94
N TRP A 15 -7.63 11.89 9.04
CA TRP A 15 -8.09 12.83 10.05
C TRP A 15 -8.80 12.10 11.19
N ASN A 16 -8.04 11.41 12.05
CA ASN A 16 -8.57 10.95 13.33
C ASN A 16 -8.13 11.93 14.44
N PRO A 17 -8.98 12.89 14.86
CA PRO A 17 -8.65 13.88 15.89
C PRO A 17 -8.40 13.26 17.27
N ASN A 18 -8.82 12.01 17.51
CA ASN A 18 -8.57 11.28 18.75
C ASN A 18 -7.18 10.62 18.79
N ILE A 19 -6.39 10.74 17.73
CA ILE A 19 -5.04 10.18 17.66
C ILE A 19 -4.10 11.29 17.18
N LEU A 20 -3.39 11.92 18.11
CA LEU A 20 -2.23 12.77 17.83
C LEU A 20 -1.15 11.90 17.14
N ASN A 21 -1.26 11.72 15.83
CA ASN A 21 -0.41 10.80 15.09
C ASN A 21 0.94 11.42 14.78
N LYS A 22 1.99 10.93 15.45
CA LYS A 22 3.38 11.19 15.06
C LYS A 22 3.78 10.22 13.95
N GLY A 23 3.36 10.46 12.71
CA GLY A 23 3.88 9.71 11.56
C GLY A 23 2.93 9.57 10.37
N TRP A 24 3.48 9.00 9.30
CA TRP A 24 2.73 8.68 8.09
C TRP A 24 1.87 7.44 8.28
N ARG A 25 0.64 7.51 7.81
CA ARG A 25 -0.26 6.37 7.61
C ARG A 25 -0.39 6.13 6.12
N TRP A 26 -0.42 4.88 5.69
CA TRP A 26 -0.53 4.59 4.27
C TRP A 26 -1.17 3.25 3.95
N TYR A 27 -1.93 3.26 2.86
CA TYR A 27 -2.32 2.11 2.08
C TYR A 27 -1.40 1.96 0.88
N ARG A 28 -1.76 1.09 -0.06
CA ARG A 28 -0.96 0.79 -1.25
C ARG A 28 -0.89 1.97 -2.22
N ASP A 29 -1.92 2.79 -2.27
CA ASP A 29 -2.12 3.87 -3.24
C ASP A 29 -2.18 5.27 -2.58
N LEU A 30 -2.36 5.36 -1.26
CA LEU A 30 -2.49 6.63 -0.56
C LEU A 30 -1.71 6.63 0.76
N ALA A 31 -0.97 7.70 1.00
CA ALA A 31 -0.24 7.98 2.22
C ALA A 31 -0.57 9.38 2.71
N CYS A 32 -0.63 9.58 4.02
CA CYS A 32 -0.81 10.90 4.59
C CYS A 32 -0.15 11.05 5.98
N SER A 33 0.08 12.29 6.38
CA SER A 33 0.45 12.64 7.76
C SER A 33 -0.24 13.92 8.20
N TYR A 34 -0.50 14.01 9.49
CA TYR A 34 -1.06 15.18 10.14
C TYR A 34 -0.19 15.55 11.35
N GLU A 35 0.23 16.81 11.43
CA GLU A 35 0.99 17.29 12.58
C GLU A 35 0.65 18.74 12.91
N THR A 36 0.96 19.15 14.14
CA THR A 36 0.93 20.56 14.54
C THR A 36 2.35 21.05 14.76
N ARG A 37 2.63 22.28 14.34
CA ARG A 37 3.94 22.92 14.48
C ARG A 37 3.80 24.33 15.02
N ARG A 38 4.76 24.76 15.83
CA ARG A 38 4.89 26.16 16.24
C ARG A 38 5.93 26.87 15.39
N VAL A 39 5.51 27.90 14.66
CA VAL A 39 6.39 28.80 13.92
C VAL A 39 6.64 30.03 14.79
N LYS A 40 7.89 30.26 15.20
CA LYS A 40 8.29 31.44 15.97
C LYS A 40 8.80 32.53 15.02
N VAL A 41 8.36 33.76 15.26
CA VAL A 41 8.86 34.95 14.57
C VAL A 41 9.99 35.53 15.40
N ILE A 42 11.22 35.41 14.90
CA ILE A 42 12.44 35.76 15.65
C ILE A 42 13.36 36.74 14.91
N ARG A 43 14.07 37.56 15.68
CA ARG A 43 15.21 38.38 15.25
C ARG A 43 16.44 38.04 16.09
N ILE A 44 17.62 38.27 15.52
CA ILE A 44 18.87 38.26 16.26
C ILE A 44 19.29 39.71 16.45
N VAL A 45 19.33 40.17 17.70
CA VAL A 45 19.77 41.52 18.08
C VAL A 45 20.94 41.36 19.04
N GLN A 46 22.11 41.89 18.67
CA GLN A 46 23.34 41.79 19.48
C GLN A 46 23.67 40.35 19.93
N GLY A 47 23.47 39.37 19.04
CA GLY A 47 23.72 37.95 19.32
C GLY A 47 22.65 37.25 20.18
N ARG A 48 21.59 37.95 20.59
CA ARG A 48 20.46 37.37 21.34
C ARG A 48 19.25 37.14 20.44
N VAL A 49 18.59 36.00 20.64
CA VAL A 49 17.34 35.66 19.95
C VAL A 49 16.17 36.35 20.67
N GLU A 50 15.48 37.23 19.98
CA GLU A 50 14.25 37.85 20.45
C GLU A 50 13.04 37.22 19.77
N VAL A 51 12.01 36.86 20.55
CA VAL A 51 10.75 36.30 20.04
C VAL A 51 9.69 37.40 19.99
N HIS A 52 9.20 37.71 18.80
CA HIS A 52 8.25 38.80 18.55
C HIS A 52 6.83 38.30 18.28
N GLY A 53 6.65 36.99 18.14
CA GLY A 53 5.36 36.35 17.90
C GLY A 53 5.50 34.86 17.61
N TRP A 54 4.39 34.16 17.57
CA TRP A 54 4.35 32.76 17.12
C TRP A 54 2.97 32.40 16.57
N ALA A 55 2.95 31.43 15.65
CA ALA A 55 1.75 30.81 15.14
C ALA A 55 1.84 29.28 15.30
N ASP A 56 0.82 28.67 15.89
CA ASP A 56 0.63 27.22 15.83
C ASP A 56 -0.16 26.90 14.56
N VAL A 57 0.42 26.03 13.72
CA VAL A 57 -0.10 25.63 12.42
C VAL A 57 -0.42 24.14 12.40
N LYS A 58 -1.48 23.78 11.67
CA LYS A 58 -1.76 22.41 11.24
C LYS A 58 -1.04 22.20 9.91
N VAL A 59 -0.36 21.08 9.77
CA VAL A 59 0.30 20.65 8.54
C VAL A 59 -0.30 19.31 8.15
N GLU A 60 -0.85 19.23 6.94
CA GLU A 60 -1.37 17.98 6.38
C GLU A 60 -0.61 17.66 5.11
N ASP A 61 0.06 16.52 5.09
CA ASP A 61 0.79 16.05 3.93
C ASP A 61 0.11 14.83 3.33
N TRP A 62 0.11 14.76 2.00
CA TRP A 62 -0.52 13.69 1.23
C TRP A 62 0.46 13.19 0.19
N SER A 63 0.44 11.88 -0.07
CA SER A 63 1.07 11.30 -1.24
C SER A 63 0.18 10.23 -1.83
N ARG A 64 -0.07 10.30 -3.14
CA ARG A 64 -0.92 9.35 -3.86
C ARG A 64 -0.17 8.74 -5.02
N ALA A 65 -0.20 7.42 -5.10
CA ALA A 65 0.32 6.61 -6.19
C ALA A 65 -0.86 5.89 -6.88
N TRP A 66 -0.67 5.46 -8.11
CA TRP A 66 -1.73 4.80 -8.87
C TRP A 66 -1.23 3.52 -9.51
N SER A 67 -2.03 2.47 -9.41
CA SER A 67 -1.68 1.16 -9.95
C SER A 67 -1.58 1.12 -11.47
N ALA A 68 -2.10 2.13 -12.19
CA ALA A 68 -2.08 2.21 -13.65
C ALA A 68 -1.50 3.53 -14.20
N ASP A 69 -0.79 4.31 -13.36
CA ASP A 69 -0.08 5.52 -13.79
C ASP A 69 1.35 5.48 -13.23
N PRO A 70 2.40 5.59 -14.07
CA PRO A 70 3.78 5.62 -13.64
C PRO A 70 4.18 6.97 -13.03
N SER A 71 3.26 7.69 -12.42
CA SER A 71 3.52 8.92 -11.68
C SER A 71 2.82 8.87 -10.33
N TRP A 72 3.28 9.70 -9.42
CA TRP A 72 2.64 9.88 -8.12
C TRP A 72 2.60 11.37 -7.79
N TYR A 73 1.71 11.71 -6.87
CA TYR A 73 1.42 13.07 -6.47
C TYR A 73 1.75 13.27 -5.00
N GLN A 74 2.19 14.46 -4.64
CA GLN A 74 2.32 14.92 -3.26
C GLN A 74 1.68 16.28 -3.11
N ALA A 75 1.01 16.50 -1.99
CA ALA A 75 0.46 17.78 -1.62
C ALA A 75 0.67 18.06 -0.14
N GLN A 76 0.70 19.34 0.20
CA GLN A 76 0.78 19.83 1.56
C GLN A 76 -0.21 20.97 1.74
N THR A 77 -0.93 20.95 2.86
CA THR A 77 -1.70 22.08 3.33
C THR A 77 -1.17 22.59 4.67
N ILE A 78 -1.21 23.91 4.86
CA ILE A 78 -0.83 24.56 6.12
C ILE A 78 -1.86 25.62 6.46
N GLN A 79 -2.34 25.60 7.70
CA GLN A 79 -3.29 26.58 8.23
C GLN A 79 -2.93 26.92 9.67
N ALA A 80 -2.89 28.20 10.03
CA ALA A 80 -2.74 28.59 11.43
C ALA A 80 -4.04 28.33 12.19
N PHE A 81 -3.96 27.94 13.45
CA PHE A 81 -5.15 27.80 14.31
C PHE A 81 -5.03 28.60 15.60
N ARG A 82 -3.82 28.96 16.02
CA ARG A 82 -3.57 29.82 17.18
C ARG A 82 -2.36 30.69 16.89
N TYR A 83 -2.36 31.93 17.35
CA TYR A 83 -1.21 32.81 17.22
C TYR A 83 -1.13 33.85 18.34
N TRP A 84 0.02 34.49 18.46
CA TRP A 84 0.27 35.61 19.37
C TRP A 84 1.36 36.53 18.80
N GLY A 85 1.26 37.82 19.09
CA GLY A 85 2.27 38.82 18.74
C GLY A 85 2.32 39.17 17.25
N ASN A 86 3.49 39.60 16.77
CA ASN A 86 3.71 40.05 15.41
C ASN A 86 3.83 38.85 14.45
N VAL A 87 2.69 38.32 14.02
CA VAL A 87 2.60 37.21 13.04
C VAL A 87 2.03 37.65 11.69
N GLY A 88 1.55 38.88 11.58
CA GLY A 88 1.04 39.45 10.34
C GLY A 88 2.07 39.38 9.21
N GLY A 89 1.63 38.98 8.02
CA GLY A 89 2.50 38.82 6.85
C GLY A 89 3.36 37.54 6.86
N LEU A 90 3.10 36.59 7.76
CA LEU A 90 3.71 35.26 7.68
C LEU A 90 3.27 34.57 6.38
N THR A 91 4.26 34.04 5.67
CA THR A 91 4.05 33.30 4.42
C THR A 91 4.81 31.98 4.45
N VAL A 92 4.41 31.04 3.58
CA VAL A 92 5.12 29.79 3.33
C VAL A 92 5.23 29.56 1.84
N SER A 93 6.36 29.02 1.42
CA SER A 93 6.62 28.54 0.06
C SER A 93 7.47 27.29 0.14
N GLY A 94 7.52 26.53 -0.94
CA GLY A 94 8.35 25.35 -0.99
C GLY A 94 8.77 24.94 -2.38
N SER A 95 9.50 23.83 -2.44
CA SER A 95 9.96 23.21 -3.66
C SER A 95 9.87 21.70 -3.54
N ALA A 96 9.80 21.02 -4.68
CA ALA A 96 10.01 19.59 -4.72
C ALA A 96 11.48 19.30 -4.48
N PHE A 97 11.80 18.61 -3.39
CA PHE A 97 13.14 18.11 -3.14
C PHE A 97 13.26 16.70 -3.70
N VAL A 98 14.06 16.59 -4.77
CA VAL A 98 14.11 15.42 -5.66
C VAL A 98 15.17 14.43 -5.22
N CYS A 99 14.70 13.21 -4.95
CA CYS A 99 15.36 11.92 -5.14
C CYS A 99 16.81 11.82 -4.66
N ARG A 100 17.01 11.50 -3.37
CA ARG A 100 18.24 10.79 -2.93
C ARG A 100 18.33 9.48 -3.73
N GLY A 101 19.05 9.49 -4.87
CA GLY A 101 19.23 8.34 -5.76
C GLY A 101 18.89 8.52 -7.26
N ARG A 102 18.55 9.73 -7.75
CA ARG A 102 18.39 10.06 -9.19
C ARG A 102 17.41 9.20 -10.03
N ASN A 103 16.55 8.38 -9.44
CA ASN A 103 15.61 7.51 -10.20
C ASN A 103 14.27 8.17 -10.55
N CYS A 104 14.08 9.45 -10.21
CA CYS A 104 12.83 10.18 -10.42
C CYS A 104 13.04 11.65 -10.74
N ALA A 105 12.04 12.26 -11.38
CA ALA A 105 11.99 13.65 -11.76
C ALA A 105 10.66 14.28 -11.37
N VAL A 106 10.65 15.60 -11.20
CA VAL A 106 9.43 16.40 -11.06
C VAL A 106 8.77 16.51 -12.42
N ALA A 107 7.53 16.09 -12.50
CA ALA A 107 6.71 16.15 -13.70
C ALA A 107 5.84 17.42 -13.77
N GLY A 108 5.68 18.12 -12.63
CA GLY A 108 4.94 19.38 -12.54
C GLY A 108 4.54 19.70 -11.10
N GLY A 109 3.82 20.81 -10.95
CA GLY A 109 3.35 21.31 -9.66
C GLY A 109 4.08 22.58 -9.21
N SER A 110 3.61 23.16 -8.12
CA SER A 110 4.13 24.41 -7.57
C SER A 110 3.84 24.51 -6.08
N TYR A 111 4.65 25.31 -5.41
CA TYR A 111 4.37 25.76 -4.06
C TYR A 111 4.77 27.23 -3.90
N PRO A 112 4.00 28.15 -4.54
CA PRO A 112 4.32 29.57 -4.49
C PRO A 112 4.16 30.12 -3.07
N ARG A 113 4.74 31.29 -2.84
CA ARG A 113 4.64 32.00 -1.56
C ARG A 113 3.19 32.37 -1.27
N GLN A 114 2.65 31.86 -0.18
CA GLN A 114 1.24 32.00 0.22
C GLN A 114 1.14 32.48 1.66
N ARG A 115 0.10 33.26 1.98
CA ARG A 115 -0.14 33.76 3.34
C ARG A 115 -0.65 32.64 4.25
N VAL A 116 -0.10 32.57 5.45
CA VAL A 116 -0.52 31.64 6.50
C VAL A 116 -1.41 32.41 7.49
N GLY A 117 -2.61 31.91 7.76
CA GLY A 117 -3.59 32.59 8.60
C GLY A 117 -4.68 31.62 9.10
N GLN A 118 -5.55 32.09 10.00
CA GLN A 118 -6.64 31.28 10.55
C GLN A 118 -7.72 30.94 9.53
N HIS A 119 -7.93 31.82 8.55
CA HIS A 119 -8.94 31.65 7.49
C HIS A 119 -8.32 31.37 6.12
N THR A 120 -7.02 31.11 6.06
CA THR A 120 -6.31 30.84 4.81
C THR A 120 -5.54 29.53 4.93
N THR A 121 -5.86 28.59 4.05
CA THR A 121 -5.15 27.33 3.90
C THR A 121 -4.23 27.43 2.70
N THR A 122 -2.93 27.24 2.90
CA THR A 122 -1.97 27.21 1.80
C THR A 122 -1.98 25.86 1.12
N LEU A 123 -1.62 25.80 -0.16
CA LEU A 123 -1.46 24.56 -0.91
C LEU A 123 -0.13 24.53 -1.65
N GLY A 124 0.70 23.54 -1.35
CA GLY A 124 1.84 23.15 -2.16
C GLY A 124 1.61 21.78 -2.77
N HIS A 125 1.97 21.58 -4.04
CA HIS A 125 1.84 20.25 -4.64
C HIS A 125 2.86 19.98 -5.74
N PHE A 126 3.21 18.70 -5.90
CA PHE A 126 4.15 18.25 -6.91
C PHE A 126 3.75 16.88 -7.45
N ARG A 127 3.89 16.71 -8.77
CA ARG A 127 3.81 15.42 -9.45
C ARG A 127 5.21 14.93 -9.73
N PHE A 128 5.45 13.65 -9.51
CA PHE A 128 6.73 13.00 -9.74
C PHE A 128 6.55 11.81 -10.68
N LYS A 129 7.62 11.46 -11.40
CA LYS A 129 7.67 10.29 -12.29
C LYS A 129 9.06 9.64 -12.23
N PRO A 130 9.20 8.34 -12.52
CA PRO A 130 10.50 7.72 -12.70
C PRO A 130 11.18 8.28 -13.96
N ILE A 131 12.51 8.40 -13.95
CA ILE A 131 13.27 8.91 -15.11
C ILE A 131 13.31 7.88 -16.24
N ALA A 132 13.49 6.61 -15.89
CA ALA A 132 13.50 5.51 -16.85
C ALA A 132 12.67 4.35 -16.29
N LEU A 133 11.53 4.09 -16.92
CA LEU A 133 10.70 2.92 -16.61
C LEU A 133 10.34 2.20 -17.90
N LYS A 134 11.04 1.08 -18.14
CA LYS A 134 10.81 0.19 -19.29
C LYS A 134 10.10 -1.08 -18.84
N ARG A 135 9.51 -1.82 -19.79
CA ARG A 135 8.90 -3.13 -19.50
C ARG A 135 9.91 -4.05 -18.80
N GLY A 136 9.47 -4.75 -17.77
CA GLY A 136 10.31 -5.64 -16.97
C GLY A 136 11.17 -4.93 -15.91
N THR A 137 11.03 -3.60 -15.74
CA THR A 137 11.82 -2.83 -14.76
C THR A 137 10.96 -2.27 -13.62
N LYS A 138 11.63 -1.99 -12.50
CA LYS A 138 11.06 -1.27 -11.34
C LYS A 138 12.03 -0.19 -10.87
N ALA A 139 11.48 0.89 -10.33
CA ALA A 139 12.21 2.01 -9.75
C ALA A 139 11.65 2.32 -8.36
N HIS A 140 12.53 2.68 -7.44
CA HIS A 140 12.17 3.14 -6.09
C HIS A 140 12.51 4.61 -5.96
N ALA A 141 11.61 5.38 -5.35
CA ALA A 141 11.71 6.82 -5.24
C ALA A 141 11.37 7.30 -3.83
N LYS A 142 12.32 8.01 -3.23
CA LYS A 142 12.10 8.82 -2.03
C LYS A 142 12.04 10.28 -2.46
N THR A 143 10.91 10.92 -2.21
CA THR A 143 10.64 12.30 -2.58
C THR A 143 10.14 13.06 -1.36
N SER A 144 10.31 14.37 -1.36
CA SER A 144 9.81 15.22 -0.28
C SER A 144 9.42 16.59 -0.78
N ILE A 145 8.47 17.22 -0.09
CA ILE A 145 8.23 18.65 -0.21
C ILE A 145 9.12 19.33 0.83
N GLU A 146 10.01 20.20 0.37
CA GLU A 146 10.76 21.12 1.23
C GLU A 146 10.01 22.44 1.31
N TYR A 147 9.80 22.99 2.49
CA TYR A 147 9.07 24.24 2.69
C TYR A 147 9.70 25.11 3.78
N VAL A 148 9.55 26.43 3.62
CA VAL A 148 10.15 27.45 4.48
C VAL A 148 9.12 28.52 4.81
N PHE A 149 9.06 28.91 6.07
CA PHE A 149 8.27 30.05 6.52
C PHE A 149 9.07 31.34 6.39
N HIS A 150 8.43 32.38 5.87
CA HIS A 150 9.03 33.69 5.67
C HIS A 150 8.16 34.79 6.27
N LYS A 151 8.82 35.77 6.89
CA LYS A 151 8.18 37.02 7.30
C LYS A 151 9.13 38.19 7.03
N PRO A 152 8.69 39.25 6.31
CA PRO A 152 9.54 40.40 6.03
C PRO A 152 10.12 41.02 7.31
N GLY A 153 11.44 41.28 7.31
CA GLY A 153 12.16 41.85 8.44
C GLY A 153 12.43 40.88 9.60
N TYR A 154 12.27 39.57 9.40
CA TYR A 154 12.57 38.51 10.37
C TYR A 154 13.34 37.38 9.69
N MET A 155 13.95 36.49 10.48
CA MET A 155 14.61 35.32 9.93
C MET A 155 13.60 34.37 9.30
N SER A 156 13.99 33.73 8.19
CA SER A 156 13.22 32.59 7.66
C SER A 156 13.41 31.38 8.57
N SER A 157 12.45 30.45 8.56
CA SER A 157 12.64 29.19 9.27
C SER A 157 13.75 28.35 8.61
N ASP A 158 14.28 27.38 9.35
CA ASP A 158 14.99 26.28 8.71
C ASP A 158 14.05 25.54 7.74
N PRO A 159 14.59 24.93 6.67
CA PRO A 159 13.82 24.08 5.78
C PRO A 159 13.16 22.91 6.51
N VAL A 160 11.86 22.74 6.30
CA VAL A 160 11.09 21.62 6.80
C VAL A 160 10.76 20.67 5.66
N TYR A 161 10.71 19.37 5.94
CA TYR A 161 10.55 18.34 4.92
C TYR A 161 9.36 17.43 5.22
N ALA A 162 8.38 17.42 4.32
CA ALA A 162 7.35 16.38 4.27
C ALA A 162 7.93 15.15 3.58
N ARG A 163 8.15 14.06 4.33
CA ARG A 163 8.84 12.85 3.86
C ARG A 163 7.91 11.63 3.81
N PRO A 164 7.10 11.47 2.75
CA PRO A 164 6.24 10.31 2.59
C PRO A 164 7.01 8.99 2.47
N PRO A 165 6.30 7.86 2.61
CA PRO A 165 6.86 6.53 2.35
C PRO A 165 7.43 6.42 0.93
N GLU A 166 8.41 5.54 0.77
CA GLU A 166 9.03 5.28 -0.53
C GLU A 166 8.02 4.68 -1.51
N VAL A 167 7.93 5.31 -2.69
CA VAL A 167 7.11 4.85 -3.81
C VAL A 167 7.92 3.89 -4.66
N ARG A 168 7.32 2.76 -5.03
CA ARG A 168 7.83 1.88 -6.09
C ARG A 168 6.97 2.07 -7.32
N CYS A 169 7.59 2.44 -8.43
CA CYS A 169 6.97 2.38 -9.75
C CYS A 169 7.53 1.20 -10.52
N ASP A 170 6.70 0.47 -11.26
CA ASP A 170 7.13 -0.71 -11.99
C ASP A 170 6.35 -0.91 -13.30
N HIS A 171 6.93 -1.68 -14.21
CA HIS A 171 6.29 -2.22 -15.40
C HIS A 171 6.53 -3.73 -15.47
N MET A 172 6.29 -4.42 -14.34
CA MET A 172 6.68 -5.83 -14.13
C MET A 172 5.51 -6.78 -13.87
N LEU A 173 4.27 -6.29 -13.87
CA LEU A 173 3.11 -7.16 -13.64
C LEU A 173 2.96 -8.20 -14.76
N PRO A 174 2.92 -9.50 -14.44
CA PRO A 174 2.65 -10.53 -15.43
C PRO A 174 1.32 -10.29 -16.13
N GLY A 175 1.30 -10.38 -17.47
CA GLY A 175 0.07 -10.19 -18.26
C GLY A 175 -0.43 -8.75 -18.37
N ASN A 176 0.19 -7.77 -17.69
CA ASN A 176 -0.23 -6.37 -17.72
C ASN A 176 0.88 -5.46 -18.27
N SER A 177 0.56 -4.71 -19.33
CA SER A 177 1.47 -3.77 -20.01
C SER A 177 1.41 -2.34 -19.47
N ARG A 178 0.57 -2.07 -18.46
CA ARG A 178 0.44 -0.74 -17.86
C ARG A 178 1.42 -0.58 -16.70
N PRO A 179 2.35 0.38 -16.79
CA PRO A 179 3.19 0.72 -15.66
C PRO A 179 2.37 1.46 -14.59
N GLY A 180 2.84 1.39 -13.35
CA GLY A 180 2.13 2.00 -12.22
C GLY A 180 3.00 2.12 -10.99
N CYS A 181 2.52 2.86 -9.99
CA CYS A 181 3.22 3.14 -8.75
C CYS A 181 2.40 2.71 -7.52
N VAL A 182 3.09 2.25 -6.49
CA VAL A 182 2.51 1.87 -5.18
C VAL A 182 3.46 2.19 -4.04
N PHE A 183 2.90 2.39 -2.85
CA PHE A 183 3.64 2.32 -1.58
C PHE A 183 3.91 0.86 -1.24
N HIS A 184 4.96 0.28 -1.85
CA HIS A 184 5.23 -1.16 -1.80
C HIS A 184 5.41 -1.75 -0.39
N LYS A 185 5.74 -0.92 0.62
CA LYS A 185 5.84 -1.34 2.02
C LYS A 185 4.48 -1.47 2.71
N ALA A 186 3.41 -0.91 2.15
CA ALA A 186 2.05 -1.26 2.54
C ALA A 186 1.79 -2.68 2.07
N MET A 187 1.61 -3.61 3.01
CA MET A 187 1.28 -4.99 2.68
C MET A 187 -0.19 -5.06 2.22
N PRO A 188 -0.46 -5.51 0.98
CA PRO A 188 -1.80 -5.59 0.44
C PRO A 188 -2.58 -6.73 1.08
N ILE A 189 -3.89 -6.56 1.15
CA ILE A 189 -4.82 -7.48 1.81
C ILE A 189 -5.91 -7.86 0.82
N MET A 190 -5.93 -9.11 0.39
CA MET A 190 -7.02 -9.66 -0.40
C MET A 190 -8.23 -9.92 0.50
N LEU A 191 -9.41 -9.44 0.13
CA LEU A 191 -10.63 -9.62 0.90
C LEU A 191 -11.53 -10.67 0.23
N TYR A 192 -11.95 -11.66 1.01
CA TYR A 192 -13.05 -12.54 0.67
C TYR A 192 -14.11 -12.50 1.77
N SER A 193 -15.37 -12.80 1.44
CA SER A 193 -16.49 -12.82 2.38
C SER A 193 -17.17 -14.18 2.41
N LEU A 194 -17.55 -14.65 3.60
CA LEU A 194 -18.33 -15.88 3.77
C LEU A 194 -19.77 -15.77 3.25
N LYS A 195 -20.24 -14.55 3.02
CA LYS A 195 -21.55 -14.26 2.43
C LYS A 195 -21.43 -13.62 1.05
N GLY A 196 -20.24 -13.63 0.47
CA GLY A 196 -19.93 -13.04 -0.84
C GLY A 196 -20.15 -14.00 -2.01
N PRO A 197 -19.83 -13.56 -3.24
CA PRO A 197 -20.07 -14.32 -4.48
C PRO A 197 -19.20 -15.57 -4.64
N TYR A 198 -18.27 -15.82 -3.73
CA TYR A 198 -17.35 -16.96 -3.70
C TYR A 198 -17.25 -17.55 -2.28
N ALA A 199 -18.42 -17.71 -1.63
CA ALA A 199 -18.53 -18.12 -0.23
C ALA A 199 -17.83 -19.46 0.10
N GLU A 200 -17.89 -20.45 -0.81
CA GLU A 200 -17.22 -21.75 -0.57
C GLU A 200 -15.69 -21.64 -0.60
N LEU A 201 -15.13 -20.81 -1.49
CA LEU A 201 -13.71 -20.48 -1.51
C LEU A 201 -13.30 -19.80 -0.20
N ALA A 202 -14.07 -18.78 0.23
CA ALA A 202 -13.82 -18.08 1.49
C ALA A 202 -13.87 -19.04 2.70
N LYS A 203 -14.82 -19.98 2.70
CA LYS A 203 -14.95 -21.02 3.74
C LYS A 203 -13.74 -21.95 3.76
N HIS A 204 -13.25 -22.38 2.59
CA HIS A 204 -12.04 -23.20 2.50
C HIS A 204 -10.81 -22.46 3.00
N ILE A 205 -10.58 -21.23 2.53
CA ILE A 205 -9.45 -20.40 2.97
C ILE A 205 -9.50 -20.17 4.48
N ARG A 206 -10.67 -19.82 5.05
CA ARG A 206 -10.82 -19.63 6.50
C ARG A 206 -10.46 -20.90 7.28
N ALA A 207 -10.98 -22.05 6.85
CA ALA A 207 -10.69 -23.32 7.52
C ALA A 207 -9.20 -23.70 7.42
N ALA A 208 -8.58 -23.47 6.27
CA ALA A 208 -7.16 -23.69 6.05
C ALA A 208 -6.30 -22.79 6.96
N GLN A 209 -6.63 -21.51 7.05
CA GLN A 209 -5.99 -20.55 7.95
C GLN A 209 -6.17 -20.92 9.44
N ILE A 210 -7.37 -21.35 9.85
CA ILE A 210 -7.64 -21.82 11.22
C ILE A 210 -6.81 -23.07 11.54
N SER A 211 -6.55 -23.94 10.56
CA SER A 211 -5.68 -25.10 10.75
C SER A 211 -4.20 -24.73 10.98
N GLY A 212 -3.82 -23.45 10.85
CA GLY A 212 -2.47 -22.95 11.09
C GLY A 212 -1.67 -22.61 9.82
N LEU A 213 -2.24 -22.80 8.62
CA LEU A 213 -1.58 -22.41 7.38
C LEU A 213 -1.40 -20.89 7.27
N PRO A 214 -0.32 -20.41 6.61
CA PRO A 214 0.02 -18.99 6.57
C PRO A 214 -0.97 -18.18 5.73
N GLY A 215 -0.94 -16.86 5.87
CA GLY A 215 -1.64 -15.92 5.00
C GLY A 215 -2.82 -15.20 5.62
N ALA A 216 -3.21 -15.51 6.86
CA ALA A 216 -4.32 -14.84 7.53
C ALA A 216 -4.02 -13.36 7.83
N TYR A 217 -5.01 -12.50 7.62
CA TYR A 217 -4.98 -11.15 8.17
C TYR A 217 -4.95 -11.16 9.70
N GLY A 218 -4.18 -10.25 10.30
CA GLY A 218 -4.03 -10.15 11.76
C GLY A 218 -3.18 -11.22 12.46
N ARG A 219 -2.75 -12.30 11.79
CA ARG A 219 -1.98 -13.38 12.45
C ARG A 219 -1.06 -14.17 11.50
N GLY A 220 0.00 -14.76 12.05
CA GLY A 220 0.88 -15.67 11.32
C GLY A 220 1.71 -15.01 10.20
N LYS A 221 2.44 -15.85 9.45
CA LYS A 221 3.27 -15.41 8.32
C LYS A 221 2.40 -15.03 7.12
N ALA A 222 2.80 -13.98 6.40
CA ALA A 222 2.16 -13.58 5.14
C ALA A 222 2.42 -14.61 4.02
N LEU A 223 1.58 -14.58 3.00
CA LEU A 223 1.84 -15.27 1.74
C LEU A 223 2.85 -14.48 0.93
N LYS A 224 3.60 -15.18 0.08
CA LYS A 224 4.58 -14.58 -0.82
C LYS A 224 4.23 -14.94 -2.24
N ARG A 225 4.00 -13.94 -3.10
CA ARG A 225 3.56 -14.11 -4.50
C ARG A 225 4.62 -14.85 -5.31
N LEU A 226 4.19 -15.89 -6.03
CA LEU A 226 4.98 -16.64 -6.99
C LEU A 226 4.47 -16.35 -8.41
N VAL A 227 5.35 -15.90 -9.30
CA VAL A 227 4.98 -15.55 -10.69
C VAL A 227 5.52 -16.53 -11.73
N ASN A 228 6.41 -17.46 -11.36
CA ASN A 228 6.95 -18.44 -12.29
C ASN A 228 5.84 -19.45 -12.69
N PRO A 229 5.45 -19.51 -13.98
CA PRO A 229 4.31 -20.31 -14.43
C PRO A 229 4.55 -21.82 -14.29
N GLU A 230 5.80 -22.29 -14.41
CA GLU A 230 6.14 -23.71 -14.25
C GLU A 230 5.99 -24.15 -12.79
N LEU A 231 6.45 -23.33 -11.85
CA LEU A 231 6.29 -23.61 -10.42
C LEU A 231 4.83 -23.52 -9.99
N GLN A 232 4.06 -22.57 -10.54
CA GLN A 232 2.61 -22.54 -10.33
C GLN A 232 1.92 -23.80 -10.85
N LYS A 233 2.29 -24.29 -12.05
CA LYS A 233 1.77 -25.55 -12.59
C LYS A 233 2.12 -26.74 -11.70
N LYS A 234 3.36 -26.79 -11.18
CA LYS A 234 3.78 -27.83 -10.21
C LYS A 234 2.98 -27.76 -8.91
N ASN A 235 2.70 -26.56 -8.39
CA ASN A 235 1.82 -26.38 -7.25
C ASN A 235 0.41 -26.92 -7.53
N ARG A 236 -0.23 -26.48 -8.62
CA ARG A 236 -1.58 -26.93 -9.02
C ARG A 236 -1.66 -28.45 -9.17
N ASN A 237 -0.72 -29.03 -9.90
CA ASN A 237 -0.72 -30.47 -10.16
C ASN A 237 -0.51 -31.29 -8.88
N ARG A 238 0.26 -30.77 -7.91
CA ARG A 238 0.48 -31.45 -6.64
C ARG A 238 -0.73 -31.37 -5.70
N ALA A 239 -1.43 -30.24 -5.65
CA ALA A 239 -2.60 -30.12 -4.79
C ALA A 239 -3.85 -30.76 -5.42
N CYS A 240 -4.06 -30.46 -6.70
CA CYS A 240 -5.26 -30.76 -7.46
C CYS A 240 -4.92 -31.49 -8.77
N PRO A 241 -4.41 -32.74 -8.70
CA PRO A 241 -4.12 -33.54 -9.89
C PRO A 241 -5.37 -33.73 -10.77
N SER A 242 -5.17 -33.98 -12.07
CA SER A 242 -6.27 -34.16 -13.04
C SER A 242 -7.09 -35.42 -12.81
N ARG A 243 -6.51 -36.44 -12.15
CA ARG A 243 -7.19 -37.68 -11.75
C ARG A 243 -7.23 -37.80 -10.22
N PRO A 244 -8.34 -38.33 -9.64
CA PRO A 244 -9.58 -38.77 -10.32
C PRO A 244 -10.40 -37.60 -10.87
N THR A 245 -11.31 -37.90 -11.81
CA THR A 245 -12.24 -36.91 -12.37
C THR A 245 -13.07 -36.28 -11.26
N ARG A 246 -13.27 -34.96 -11.35
CA ARG A 246 -14.05 -34.21 -10.36
C ARG A 246 -15.55 -34.39 -10.66
N PRO A 247 -16.43 -34.47 -9.65
CA PRO A 247 -17.86 -34.47 -9.88
C PRO A 247 -18.30 -33.20 -10.62
N ALA A 248 -19.39 -33.30 -11.39
CA ALA A 248 -19.94 -32.17 -12.14
C ALA A 248 -20.26 -30.98 -11.22
N GLY A 249 -19.93 -29.77 -11.69
CA GLY A 249 -20.13 -28.52 -10.95
C GLY A 249 -19.16 -28.28 -9.78
N LEU A 250 -18.17 -29.16 -9.59
CA LEU A 250 -17.14 -29.00 -8.56
C LEU A 250 -15.75 -28.89 -9.19
N SER A 251 -14.95 -27.99 -8.61
CA SER A 251 -13.53 -27.89 -8.91
C SER A 251 -12.70 -28.05 -7.63
N CYS A 252 -11.43 -28.43 -7.80
CA CYS A 252 -10.50 -28.57 -6.69
C CYS A 252 -9.84 -27.21 -6.43
N ASP A 253 -10.06 -26.69 -5.23
CA ASP A 253 -9.42 -25.51 -4.69
C ASP A 253 -8.26 -25.90 -3.75
N GLU A 254 -7.28 -25.02 -3.63
CA GLU A 254 -6.02 -25.26 -2.92
C GLU A 254 -5.59 -24.04 -2.10
N TYR A 255 -5.11 -24.28 -0.88
CA TYR A 255 -4.58 -23.25 0.00
C TYR A 255 -3.32 -23.72 0.74
N PRO A 256 -2.21 -22.96 0.75
CA PRO A 256 -1.99 -21.73 0.00
C PRO A 256 -2.07 -21.95 -1.52
N MET A 257 -2.52 -20.92 -2.24
CA MET A 257 -2.81 -20.98 -3.68
C MET A 257 -1.54 -21.32 -4.49
N ALA A 258 -1.67 -21.94 -5.66
CA ALA A 258 -0.52 -22.24 -6.53
C ALA A 258 0.33 -21.04 -6.88
N SER A 259 -0.26 -19.87 -6.83
CA SER A 259 0.37 -18.61 -7.16
C SER A 259 1.13 -17.98 -5.98
N THR A 260 1.50 -18.81 -5.00
CA THR A 260 2.31 -18.46 -3.82
C THR A 260 3.51 -19.40 -3.64
N HIS A 261 4.57 -18.92 -2.98
CA HIS A 261 5.72 -19.74 -2.59
C HIS A 261 5.37 -20.79 -1.52
N GLN A 262 4.26 -20.60 -0.81
CA GLN A 262 3.74 -21.56 0.16
C GLN A 262 2.81 -22.61 -0.47
N GLY A 263 2.66 -22.60 -1.80
CA GLY A 263 1.87 -23.58 -2.53
C GLY A 263 2.41 -25.02 -2.41
N ALA A 264 1.59 -25.98 -2.83
CA ALA A 264 1.75 -27.40 -2.51
C ALA A 264 3.11 -28.03 -2.89
N PHE A 265 3.74 -27.59 -3.98
CA PHE A 265 5.06 -28.04 -4.40
C PHE A 265 6.18 -27.20 -3.79
N THR A 266 6.04 -25.88 -3.82
CA THR A 266 7.10 -24.95 -3.41
C THR A 266 7.33 -24.88 -1.91
N VAL A 267 6.35 -25.25 -1.07
CA VAL A 267 6.51 -25.32 0.39
C VAL A 267 7.55 -26.36 0.81
N ASP A 268 7.61 -27.48 0.08
CA ASP A 268 8.61 -28.53 0.24
C ASP A 268 8.63 -29.42 -1.02
N PRO A 269 9.56 -29.18 -1.97
CA PRO A 269 9.65 -29.95 -3.21
C PRO A 269 9.92 -31.44 -2.97
N LYS A 270 10.61 -31.78 -1.88
CA LYS A 270 11.07 -33.15 -1.57
C LYS A 270 10.01 -33.96 -0.83
N ALA A 271 9.09 -33.31 -0.13
CA ALA A 271 8.03 -34.01 0.58
C ALA A 271 7.07 -34.77 -0.36
N ARG A 272 6.70 -35.99 0.05
CA ARG A 272 5.61 -36.73 -0.58
C ARG A 272 4.29 -35.97 -0.36
N PRO A 273 3.43 -35.80 -1.39
CA PRO A 273 2.22 -34.98 -1.28
C PRO A 273 1.31 -35.36 -0.10
N GLY A 274 1.10 -36.66 0.14
CA GLY A 274 0.23 -37.15 1.22
C GLY A 274 0.67 -36.75 2.64
N VAL A 275 1.96 -36.46 2.84
CA VAL A 275 2.50 -36.03 4.15
C VAL A 275 2.01 -34.63 4.49
N LEU A 276 1.99 -33.73 3.51
CA LEU A 276 1.70 -32.31 3.69
C LEU A 276 0.27 -31.91 3.35
N ARG A 277 -0.43 -32.75 2.57
CA ARG A 277 -1.81 -32.54 2.15
C ARG A 277 -2.79 -32.70 3.31
N ARG A 278 -3.75 -31.79 3.40
CA ARG A 278 -4.87 -31.84 4.35
C ARG A 278 -6.19 -31.45 3.70
N SER A 279 -7.29 -31.75 4.38
CA SER A 279 -8.62 -31.24 4.04
C SER A 279 -9.46 -31.08 5.31
N HIS A 280 -10.76 -30.82 5.15
CA HIS A 280 -11.69 -30.54 6.24
C HIS A 280 -12.91 -31.46 6.17
N ARG A 281 -13.55 -31.74 7.31
CA ARG A 281 -14.69 -32.69 7.39
C ARG A 281 -15.87 -32.35 6.48
N TRP A 282 -16.17 -31.07 6.33
CA TRP A 282 -17.24 -30.57 5.45
C TRP A 282 -16.83 -30.56 3.97
N CYS A 283 -15.54 -30.75 3.70
CA CYS A 283 -15.03 -30.78 2.35
C CYS A 283 -15.30 -32.16 1.73
N ARG A 284 -15.67 -32.19 0.45
CA ARG A 284 -15.99 -33.43 -0.30
C ARG A 284 -14.73 -34.22 -0.70
N MET A 285 -13.78 -34.37 0.24
CA MET A 285 -12.47 -35.02 0.07
C MET A 285 -12.21 -36.04 1.20
N PRO A 286 -13.05 -37.08 1.38
CA PRO A 286 -13.04 -37.94 2.56
C PRO A 286 -11.75 -38.76 2.73
N LYS A 287 -11.02 -39.02 1.64
CA LYS A 287 -9.74 -39.76 1.66
C LYS A 287 -8.53 -38.90 2.02
N VAL A 288 -8.72 -37.59 2.25
CA VAL A 288 -7.63 -36.68 2.64
C VAL A 288 -7.72 -36.41 4.15
N PRO A 289 -6.64 -36.62 4.91
CA PRO A 289 -6.68 -36.47 6.36
C PRO A 289 -6.91 -35.02 6.79
N TYR A 290 -7.56 -34.86 7.95
CA TYR A 290 -7.57 -33.61 8.67
C TYR A 290 -6.22 -33.44 9.39
N LYS A 291 -5.53 -32.31 9.16
CA LYS A 291 -4.25 -31.98 9.80
C LYS A 291 -4.21 -30.50 10.17
N THR A 292 -3.41 -30.16 11.18
CA THR A 292 -3.14 -28.79 11.61
C THR A 292 -1.64 -28.49 11.54
N GLY A 293 -1.26 -27.25 11.83
CA GLY A 293 0.12 -26.78 11.82
C GLY A 293 0.48 -25.94 10.59
N PRO A 294 1.68 -25.33 10.60
CA PRO A 294 2.05 -24.25 9.68
C PRO A 294 2.59 -24.71 8.31
N LYS A 295 2.81 -26.02 8.13
CA LYS A 295 3.40 -26.59 6.91
C LYS A 295 2.37 -27.37 6.11
N GLY A 296 2.53 -27.32 4.79
CA GLY A 296 1.74 -28.07 3.82
C GLY A 296 0.63 -27.24 3.19
N PHE A 297 -0.42 -27.93 2.73
CA PHE A 297 -1.49 -27.31 1.94
C PHE A 297 -2.81 -28.04 2.16
N SER A 298 -3.89 -27.28 2.18
CA SER A 298 -5.27 -27.74 2.20
C SER A 298 -5.82 -27.83 0.78
N VAL A 299 -6.66 -28.83 0.54
CA VAL A 299 -7.42 -28.96 -0.70
C VAL A 299 -8.89 -29.11 -0.39
N CYS A 300 -9.73 -28.58 -1.27
CA CYS A 300 -11.15 -28.85 -1.19
C CYS A 300 -11.88 -28.90 -2.53
N LEU A 301 -12.84 -29.81 -2.67
CA LEU A 301 -13.80 -29.75 -3.76
C LEU A 301 -14.91 -28.77 -3.39
N ILE A 302 -14.98 -27.66 -4.12
CA ILE A 302 -15.95 -26.58 -3.94
C ILE A 302 -16.68 -26.32 -5.26
N ASN A 303 -17.77 -25.56 -5.20
CA ASN A 303 -18.48 -25.10 -6.39
C ASN A 303 -17.53 -24.47 -7.42
N GLU A 304 -17.63 -24.93 -8.66
CA GLU A 304 -16.73 -24.53 -9.74
C GLU A 304 -16.72 -23.02 -9.99
N LYS A 305 -17.91 -22.38 -9.99
CA LYS A 305 -18.06 -20.94 -10.21
C LYS A 305 -17.46 -20.12 -9.07
N HIS A 306 -17.62 -20.57 -7.82
CA HIS A 306 -17.00 -19.90 -6.68
C HIS A 306 -15.47 -19.94 -6.78
N ASN A 307 -14.90 -21.06 -7.23
CA ASN A 307 -13.46 -21.20 -7.40
C ASN A 307 -12.95 -20.36 -8.57
N SER A 308 -13.56 -20.44 -9.75
CA SER A 308 -13.13 -19.71 -10.95
C SER A 308 -13.20 -18.20 -10.74
N ASN A 309 -14.33 -17.70 -10.23
CA ASN A 309 -14.55 -16.27 -10.05
C ASN A 309 -13.69 -15.71 -8.91
N GLY A 310 -13.50 -16.48 -7.83
CA GLY A 310 -12.60 -16.09 -6.75
C GLY A 310 -11.13 -16.11 -7.16
N GLY A 311 -10.74 -16.98 -8.09
CA GLY A 311 -9.44 -16.94 -8.77
C GLY A 311 -9.28 -15.70 -9.65
N GLY A 312 -10.31 -15.32 -10.41
CA GLY A 312 -10.33 -14.07 -11.17
C GLY A 312 -10.16 -12.84 -10.27
N ALA A 313 -10.91 -12.77 -9.16
CA ALA A 313 -10.77 -11.69 -8.18
C ALA A 313 -9.38 -11.63 -7.54
N LEU A 314 -8.70 -12.77 -7.39
CA LEU A 314 -7.32 -12.82 -6.92
C LEU A 314 -6.33 -12.25 -7.95
N ASP A 315 -6.55 -12.52 -9.23
CA ASP A 315 -5.75 -11.96 -10.32
C ASP A 315 -5.95 -10.46 -10.45
N ASP A 316 -7.19 -9.97 -10.34
CA ASP A 316 -7.50 -8.54 -10.27
C ASP A 316 -6.80 -7.88 -9.08
N PHE A 317 -6.87 -8.48 -7.90
CA PHE A 317 -6.13 -8.01 -6.71
C PHE A 317 -4.63 -7.89 -6.98
N TYR A 318 -4.00 -8.87 -7.64
CA TYR A 318 -2.56 -8.77 -7.96
C TYR A 318 -2.26 -7.60 -8.90
N VAL A 319 -3.19 -7.24 -9.78
CA VAL A 319 -3.05 -6.10 -10.69
C VAL A 319 -3.28 -4.78 -9.97
N GLU A 320 -4.41 -4.65 -9.28
CA GLU A 320 -4.84 -3.43 -8.58
C GLU A 320 -3.85 -3.04 -7.48
N GLU A 321 -3.37 -4.02 -6.71
CA GLU A 321 -2.40 -3.82 -5.65
C GLU A 321 -0.95 -3.92 -6.15
N ARG A 322 -0.75 -4.09 -7.47
CA ARG A 322 0.55 -4.32 -8.11
C ARG A 322 1.45 -5.32 -7.35
N VAL A 323 0.93 -6.50 -7.01
CA VAL A 323 1.67 -7.52 -6.25
C VAL A 323 2.64 -8.25 -7.15
N LEU A 324 3.93 -7.90 -7.06
CA LEU A 324 4.99 -8.49 -7.87
C LEU A 324 5.46 -9.84 -7.33
N GLY A 325 6.25 -10.57 -8.12
CA GLY A 325 6.96 -11.74 -7.63
C GLY A 325 7.78 -11.42 -6.39
N ASN A 326 7.63 -12.25 -5.36
CA ASN A 326 8.18 -12.09 -4.02
C ASN A 326 7.52 -11.05 -3.11
N ASP A 327 6.54 -10.27 -3.57
CA ASP A 327 5.79 -9.39 -2.67
C ASP A 327 5.00 -10.23 -1.65
N LEU A 328 4.93 -9.70 -0.43
CA LEU A 328 4.12 -10.28 0.63
C LEU A 328 2.69 -9.76 0.53
N PHE A 329 1.72 -10.61 0.87
CA PHE A 329 0.32 -10.22 0.99
C PHE A 329 -0.41 -11.11 2.01
N ARG A 330 -1.58 -10.65 2.45
CA ARG A 330 -2.46 -11.41 3.34
C ARG A 330 -3.85 -11.55 2.74
N ILE A 331 -4.62 -12.50 3.27
CA ILE A 331 -6.02 -12.71 2.95
C ILE A 331 -6.84 -12.51 4.21
N TRP A 332 -7.83 -11.63 4.13
CA TRP A 332 -8.84 -11.43 5.15
C TRP A 332 -10.13 -12.11 4.73
N ILE A 333 -10.67 -12.96 5.59
CA ILE A 333 -12.03 -13.48 5.47
C ILE A 333 -12.93 -12.65 6.39
N ARG A 334 -13.89 -11.94 5.81
CA ARG A 334 -14.95 -11.21 6.53
C ARG A 334 -16.22 -12.04 6.69
#